data_AF-A0A1X7VI82-F1
#
_entry.id   AF-A0A1X7VI82-F1
#
_cell.length_a   1.000
_cell.length_b   1.000
_cell.length_c   1.000
_cell.angle_alpha   90.00
_cell.angle_beta   90.00
_cell.angle_gamma   90.00
#
_symmetry.space_group_name_H-M   'P 1'
#
loop_
_entity.id
_entity.type
_entity.pdbx_description
1 polymer ?
#
loop_
_entity_poly.entity_id
_entity_poly.type
_entity_poly.pdbx_seq_one_letter_code
_entity_poly.pdbx_strand_id
1 'polypeptide(L)'
;MASVGKQTKLNFTATRPRPVIKKEAPSFHRPITTDQTKTVEQVEAELNILRQFDLNLKYGPCLGMSRLERWERAQRFGLSPPVEVRNIVMSNHGNTLYSECLWFGERGLV
;
A
#
# COMPACT_ATOMS: atom_id res chain seq x y z
N MET A 1 -69.16 2.95 -5.09
CA MET A 1 -68.75 1.60 -4.63
C MET A 1 -67.52 1.18 -5.41
N ALA A 2 -66.49 0.67 -4.71
CA ALA A 2 -65.27 0.03 -5.23
C ALA A 2 -64.27 0.90 -6.03
N SER A 3 -62.95 0.71 -6.01
CA SER A 3 -62.03 -0.03 -5.13
C SER A 3 -60.60 0.16 -5.69
N VAL A 4 -59.61 -0.09 -4.83
CA VAL A 4 -58.22 -0.51 -5.13
C VAL A 4 -57.18 0.54 -5.54
N GLY A 5 -56.30 0.84 -4.57
CA GLY A 5 -55.00 1.47 -4.77
C GLY A 5 -53.99 0.53 -5.42
N LYS A 6 -53.05 1.11 -6.18
CA LYS A 6 -51.95 0.37 -6.80
C LYS A 6 -50.66 0.64 -6.06
N GLN A 7 -50.24 -0.37 -5.30
CA GLN A 7 -48.94 -0.47 -4.65
C GLN A 7 -47.86 -0.67 -5.73
N THR A 8 -47.02 0.33 -6.01
CA THR A 8 -45.79 0.12 -6.79
C THR A 8 -44.71 -0.43 -5.86
N LYS A 9 -44.34 -1.69 -6.10
CA LYS A 9 -43.33 -2.41 -5.33
C LYS A 9 -41.94 -1.83 -5.59
N LEU A 10 -41.22 -1.55 -4.50
CA LEU A 10 -39.79 -1.28 -4.49
C LEU A 10 -39.05 -2.54 -4.95
N ASN A 11 -38.17 -2.37 -5.93
CA ASN A 11 -37.31 -3.40 -6.51
C ASN A 11 -36.05 -3.56 -5.66
N PHE A 12 -36.06 -4.50 -4.72
CA PHE A 12 -34.85 -4.98 -4.06
C PHE A 12 -34.03 -5.80 -5.07
N THR A 13 -32.88 -5.27 -5.49
CA THR A 13 -31.92 -6.01 -6.31
C THR A 13 -31.36 -7.17 -5.49
N ALA A 14 -31.55 -8.40 -5.96
CA ALA A 14 -30.99 -9.59 -5.36
C ALA A 14 -29.45 -9.54 -5.31
N THR A 15 -28.89 -9.54 -4.11
CA THR A 15 -27.44 -9.71 -3.89
C THR A 15 -27.04 -11.11 -4.35
N ARG A 16 -26.22 -11.20 -5.40
CA ARG A 16 -25.61 -12.48 -5.80
C ARG A 16 -24.72 -12.99 -4.66
N PRO A 17 -24.77 -14.29 -4.29
CA PRO A 17 -23.87 -14.84 -3.30
C PRO A 17 -22.43 -14.78 -3.82
N ARG A 18 -21.51 -14.29 -2.97
CA ARG A 18 -20.07 -14.26 -3.27
C ARG A 18 -19.56 -15.71 -3.31
N PRO A 19 -18.83 -16.13 -4.36
CA PRO A 19 -18.21 -17.45 -4.38
C PRO A 19 -17.22 -17.59 -3.23
N VAL A 20 -17.36 -18.65 -2.43
CA VAL A 20 -16.43 -19.02 -1.36
C VAL A 20 -15.20 -19.62 -2.01
N ILE A 21 -14.17 -18.81 -2.26
CA ILE A 21 -12.85 -19.29 -2.66
C ILE A 21 -12.20 -19.89 -1.40
N LYS A 22 -11.94 -21.19 -1.46
CA LYS A 22 -11.28 -21.97 -0.40
C LYS A 22 -9.85 -21.47 -0.21
N LYS A 23 -9.43 -21.42 1.05
CA LYS A 23 -8.10 -20.98 1.51
C LYS A 23 -7.00 -21.86 0.92
N GLU A 24 -6.03 -21.25 0.23
CA GLU A 24 -4.66 -21.77 0.16
C GLU A 24 -3.76 -20.76 0.85
N ALA A 25 -2.98 -21.24 1.82
CA ALA A 25 -1.99 -20.46 2.54
C ALA A 25 -0.96 -19.91 1.54
N PRO A 26 -0.45 -18.68 1.72
CA PRO A 26 0.62 -18.19 0.87
C PRO A 26 1.86 -19.06 1.09
N SER A 27 2.17 -19.87 0.08
CA SER A 27 3.41 -20.64 0.00
C SER A 27 4.58 -19.65 0.07
N PHE A 28 5.34 -19.76 1.16
CA PHE A 28 6.62 -19.11 1.35
C PHE A 28 7.59 -19.54 0.23
N HIS A 29 8.33 -18.56 -0.30
CA HIS A 29 9.38 -18.66 -1.31
C HIS A 29 8.92 -18.81 -2.76
N ARG A 30 8.79 -17.66 -3.42
CA ARG A 30 8.92 -17.58 -4.88
C ARG A 30 10.41 -17.53 -5.22
N PRO A 31 10.92 -18.32 -6.19
CA PRO A 31 12.33 -18.34 -6.53
C PRO A 31 12.75 -16.99 -7.11
N ILE A 32 13.74 -16.36 -6.48
CA ILE A 32 14.33 -15.09 -6.91
C ILE A 32 15.29 -15.41 -8.06
N THR A 33 14.97 -14.97 -9.27
CA THR A 33 15.89 -15.00 -10.41
C THR A 33 16.33 -13.57 -10.71
N THR A 34 17.42 -13.15 -10.05
CA THR A 34 18.42 -12.17 -10.49
C THR A 34 19.53 -12.21 -9.43
N ASP A 35 20.72 -12.58 -9.88
CA ASP A 35 21.91 -12.85 -9.06
C ASP A 35 22.46 -11.56 -8.42
N GLN A 36 21.91 -11.17 -7.27
CA GLN A 36 22.52 -10.32 -6.25
C GLN A 36 21.97 -10.73 -4.89
N THR A 37 22.62 -11.68 -4.22
CA THR A 37 22.26 -12.05 -2.85
C THR A 37 22.71 -10.95 -1.89
N LYS A 38 21.86 -9.94 -1.68
CA LYS A 38 21.99 -9.00 -0.56
C LYS A 38 22.05 -9.77 0.75
N THR A 39 22.94 -9.37 1.65
CA THR A 39 22.98 -9.96 3.00
C THR A 39 21.81 -9.48 3.84
N VAL A 40 21.50 -10.20 4.92
CA VAL A 40 20.40 -9.83 5.83
C VAL A 40 20.66 -8.46 6.46
N GLU A 41 21.92 -8.16 6.78
CA GLU A 41 22.35 -6.90 7.38
C GLU A 41 22.13 -5.73 6.42
N GLN A 42 22.41 -5.93 5.12
CA GLN A 42 22.18 -4.91 4.09
C GLN A 42 20.69 -4.61 3.93
N VAL A 43 19.85 -5.65 3.91
CA VAL A 43 18.39 -5.48 3.86
C VAL A 43 17.90 -4.69 5.07
N GLU A 44 18.34 -5.05 6.29
CA GLU A 44 17.90 -4.37 7.50
C GLU A 44 18.38 -2.90 7.55
N ALA A 45 19.60 -2.62 7.08
CA ALA A 45 20.11 -1.25 7.00
C ALA A 45 19.25 -0.38 6.06
N GLU A 46 18.90 -0.89 4.87
CA GLU A 46 18.03 -0.17 3.94
C GLU A 46 16.63 0.06 4.52
N LEU A 47 16.03 -0.97 5.11
CA LEU A 47 14.71 -0.84 5.73
C LEU A 47 14.74 0.15 6.91
N ASN A 48 15.82 0.22 7.67
CA ASN A 48 15.98 1.22 8.73
C ASN A 48 15.98 2.66 8.16
N ILE A 49 16.72 2.91 7.07
CA ILE A 49 16.69 4.21 6.38
C ILE A 49 15.27 4.57 5.95
N LEU A 50 14.54 3.62 5.36
CA LEU A 50 13.16 3.83 4.93
C LEU A 50 12.20 4.11 6.11
N ARG A 51 12.37 3.41 7.23
CA ARG A 51 11.59 3.64 8.47
C ARG A 51 11.85 5.03 9.04
N GLN A 52 13.11 5.45 9.10
CA GLN A 52 13.47 6.79 9.56
C GLN A 52 12.87 7.87 8.66
N PHE A 53 12.88 7.65 7.33
CA PHE A 53 12.19 8.53 6.40
C PHE A 53 10.69 8.61 6.72
N ASP A 54 10.02 7.48 6.89
CA ASP A 54 8.58 7.40 7.20
C ASP A 54 8.18 8.15 8.48
N LEU A 55 9.01 8.07 9.52
CA LEU A 55 8.78 8.75 10.80
C LEU A 55 9.13 10.25 10.78
N ASN A 56 9.86 10.72 9.78
CA ASN A 56 10.27 12.11 9.70
C ASN A 56 9.11 13.01 9.23
N LEU A 57 8.52 13.77 10.15
CA LEU A 57 7.38 14.66 9.87
C LEU A 57 7.71 15.82 8.93
N LYS A 58 8.99 16.15 8.72
CA LYS A 58 9.43 17.21 7.80
C LYS A 58 8.85 17.02 6.40
N TYR A 59 8.72 15.76 5.93
CA TYR A 59 8.30 15.42 4.57
C TYR A 59 6.77 15.24 4.42
N GLY A 60 6.02 15.63 5.46
CA GLY A 60 4.56 15.53 5.50
C GLY A 60 4.04 14.12 5.82
N PRO A 61 2.72 13.94 5.87
CA PRO A 61 2.09 12.69 6.29
C PRO A 61 2.42 11.53 5.34
N CYS A 62 2.61 10.32 5.87
CA CYS A 62 2.87 9.11 5.09
C CYS A 62 1.66 8.15 5.00
N LEU A 63 0.49 8.61 5.44
CA LEU A 63 -0.75 7.83 5.46
C LEU A 63 -1.26 7.55 4.04
N GLY A 64 -1.46 6.27 3.72
CA GLY A 64 -2.13 5.85 2.49
C GLY A 64 -1.39 6.14 1.18
N MET A 65 -0.07 6.38 1.21
CA MET A 65 0.74 6.64 0.01
C MET A 65 2.05 5.84 0.01
N SER A 66 2.57 5.55 -1.17
CA SER A 66 3.88 4.90 -1.32
C SER A 66 5.02 5.82 -0.88
N ARG A 67 6.16 5.23 -0.52
CA ARG A 67 7.39 5.98 -0.20
C ARG A 67 7.85 6.86 -1.33
N LEU A 68 7.72 6.40 -2.58
CA LEU A 68 8.10 7.18 -3.74
C LEU A 68 7.21 8.40 -3.91
N GLU A 69 5.89 8.25 -3.84
CA GLU A 69 4.96 9.38 -3.93
C GLU A 69 5.24 10.41 -2.83
N ARG A 70 5.56 9.94 -1.61
CA ARG A 70 5.90 10.83 -0.50
C ARG A 70 7.20 11.58 -0.74
N TRP A 71 8.21 10.87 -1.26
CA TRP A 71 9.50 11.45 -1.62
C TRP A 71 9.36 12.52 -2.70
N GLU A 72 8.63 12.23 -3.78
CA GLU A 72 8.40 13.17 -4.87
C GLU A 72 7.61 14.40 -4.42
N ARG A 73 6.63 14.22 -3.53
CA ARG A 73 5.88 15.33 -2.95
C ARG A 73 6.80 16.24 -2.14
N ALA A 74 7.67 15.66 -1.30
CA ALA A 74 8.64 16.42 -0.53
C ALA A 74 9.64 17.17 -1.43
N GLN A 75 10.08 16.56 -2.53
CA GLN A 75 10.93 17.21 -3.53
C GLN A 75 10.21 18.40 -4.19
N ARG A 76 8.94 18.22 -4.60
CA ARG A 76 8.10 19.28 -5.18
C ARG A 76 7.92 20.48 -4.23
N PHE A 77 7.89 20.24 -2.92
CA PHE A 77 7.84 21.28 -1.90
C PHE A 77 9.22 21.87 -1.53
N GLY A 78 10.31 21.47 -2.19
CA GLY A 78 11.64 22.00 -1.90
C GLY A 78 12.20 21.57 -0.54
N LEU A 79 11.71 20.47 0.04
CA LEU A 79 12.12 20.01 1.38
C LEU A 79 13.43 19.20 1.40
N SER A 80 14.02 18.98 0.22
CA SER A 80 15.26 18.23 -0.01
C SER A 80 15.27 16.85 0.67
N PRO A 81 14.36 15.93 0.29
CA PRO A 81 14.36 14.58 0.84
C PRO A 81 15.64 13.81 0.46
N PRO A 82 16.11 12.84 1.27
CA PRO A 82 17.36 12.13 1.00
C PRO A 82 17.28 11.32 -0.30
N VAL A 83 18.24 11.46 -1.20
CA VAL A 83 18.27 10.75 -2.49
C VAL A 83 18.37 9.23 -2.33
N GLU A 84 19.01 8.78 -1.25
CA GLU A 84 19.17 7.36 -0.93
C GLU A 84 17.83 6.64 -0.78
N VAL A 85 16.82 7.30 -0.19
CA VAL A 85 15.46 6.76 -0.07
C VAL A 85 14.89 6.44 -1.45
N ARG A 86 15.00 7.38 -2.41
CA ARG A 86 14.54 7.15 -3.77
C ARG A 86 15.27 6.00 -4.42
N ASN A 87 16.60 5.95 -4.29
CA ASN A 87 17.42 4.92 -4.90
C ASN A 87 17.07 3.52 -4.35
N ILE A 88 16.95 3.39 -3.04
CA ILE A 88 16.54 2.13 -2.38
C ILE A 88 15.17 1.69 -2.88
N VAL A 89 14.19 2.59 -2.95
CA VAL A 89 12.83 2.26 -3.42
C VAL A 89 12.82 1.85 -4.90
N MET A 90 13.58 2.54 -5.75
CA MET A 90 13.67 2.24 -7.18
C MET A 90 14.38 0.91 -7.48
N SER A 91 15.47 0.62 -6.76
CA SER A 91 16.21 -0.64 -6.92
C SER A 91 15.42 -1.87 -6.46
N ASN A 92 14.42 -1.68 -5.57
CA ASN A 92 13.58 -2.75 -5.03
C ASN A 92 12.12 -2.64 -5.53
N HIS A 93 11.92 -2.17 -6.77
CA HIS A 93 10.58 -1.99 -7.33
C HIS A 93 9.76 -3.29 -7.28
N GLY A 94 8.47 -3.19 -6.94
CA GLY A 94 7.58 -4.35 -6.81
C GLY A 94 7.67 -5.09 -5.47
N ASN A 95 8.57 -4.69 -4.57
CA ASN A 95 8.58 -5.19 -3.19
C ASN A 95 7.85 -4.20 -2.26
N THR A 96 6.75 -4.65 -1.65
CA THR A 96 5.90 -3.85 -0.76
C THR A 96 6.65 -3.34 0.47
N LEU A 97 7.62 -4.11 0.99
CA LEU A 97 8.43 -3.68 2.13
C LEU A 97 9.21 -2.38 1.84
N TYR A 98 9.58 -2.18 0.59
CA TYR A 98 10.32 -1.00 0.14
C TYR A 98 9.37 0.09 -0.36
N SER A 99 8.32 -0.26 -1.10
CA SER A 99 7.45 0.72 -1.75
C SER A 99 6.40 1.35 -0.83
N GLU A 100 5.89 0.65 0.19
CA GLU A 100 4.77 1.14 1.02
C GLU A 100 5.26 1.84 2.28
N CYS A 101 4.79 3.08 2.54
CA CYS A 101 5.04 3.74 3.83
C CYS A 101 4.47 2.93 5.00
N LEU A 102 5.00 3.14 6.21
CA LEU A 102 4.57 2.45 7.44
C LEU A 102 3.05 2.37 7.65
N TRP A 103 2.31 3.41 7.24
CA TRP A 103 0.86 3.50 7.41
C TRP A 103 0.09 3.50 6.09
N PHE A 104 0.57 2.75 5.10
CA PHE A 104 -0.13 2.60 3.81
C PHE A 104 -1.53 1.97 3.96
N GLY A 105 -1.69 1.02 4.89
CA GLY A 105 -2.92 0.27 5.11
C GLY A 105 -3.99 0.94 5.98
N GLU A 106 -3.67 2.03 6.68
CA GLU A 106 -4.56 2.70 7.65
C GLU A 106 -5.67 3.56 7.00
N ARG A 107 -6.04 3.26 5.75
CA ARG A 107 -7.15 3.90 5.03
C ARG A 107 -8.48 3.39 5.60
N GLY A 108 -8.85 3.82 6.78
CA GLY A 108 -10.13 3.44 7.41
C GLY A 108 -10.46 4.10 8.75
N LEU A 109 -9.60 4.97 9.28
CA LEU A 109 -9.80 5.65 10.56
C LEU A 109 -9.93 7.17 10.37
N VAL A 110 -10.96 7.62 9.66
CA VAL A 110 -11.54 8.98 9.79
C VAL A 110 -12.98 8.96 9.31
#